data_AF-A0A5B0D6A3-F1
#
_entry.id   AF-A0A5B0D6A3-F1
#
_cell.length_a   1.000
_cell.length_b   1.000
_cell.length_c   1.000
_cell.angle_alpha   90.00
_cell.angle_beta   90.00
_cell.angle_gamma   90.00
#
_symmetry.space_group_name_H-M   'P 1'
#
loop_
_entity.id
_entity.type
_entity.pdbx_description
1 polymer ?
#
loop_
_entity_poly.entity_id
_entity_poly.type
_entity_poly.pdbx_seq_one_letter_code
_entity_poly.pdbx_strand_id
1 'polypeptide(L)'
;MSTVADKLAKKSTRKTGGKQVRLRLVYVDFWSAVKLSFLGAVALAIVTMVSFFLIYLVLQATGILAQADDFVGVVTDESVRISEIAGLPQVMAFAAVVSILNLIVFTVLGAVVAGIYNVAVKVTGGLLVGFMSN
;
A
#
# COMPACT_ATOMS: atom_id res chain seq x y z
N MET A 1 -6.16 19.50 62.18
CA MET A 1 -6.59 18.11 61.94
C MET A 1 -6.90 17.97 60.46
N SER A 2 -6.02 17.33 59.68
CA SER A 2 -6.24 17.16 58.24
C SER A 2 -7.30 16.09 58.01
N THR A 3 -8.47 16.53 57.55
CA THR A 3 -9.65 15.72 57.29
C THR A 3 -9.33 14.64 56.26
N VAL A 4 -9.85 13.44 56.46
CA VAL A 4 -9.77 12.28 55.54
C VAL A 4 -10.12 12.63 54.08
N ALA A 5 -10.93 13.68 53.87
CA ALA A 5 -11.24 14.26 52.57
C ALA A 5 -10.00 14.78 51.81
N ASP A 6 -9.03 15.42 52.48
CA ASP A 6 -7.79 15.89 51.86
C ASP A 6 -6.87 14.73 51.44
N LYS A 7 -6.89 13.62 52.20
CA LYS A 7 -6.14 12.41 51.85
C LYS A 7 -6.76 11.64 50.67
N LEU A 8 -8.08 11.75 50.47
CA LEU A 8 -8.79 11.12 49.35
C LEU A 8 -8.73 11.97 48.08
N ALA A 9 -8.78 13.30 48.17
CA ALA A 9 -8.63 14.20 47.03
C ALA A 9 -7.24 14.09 46.38
N LYS A 10 -6.18 13.84 47.17
CA LYS A 10 -4.82 13.65 46.66
C LYS A 10 -4.59 12.30 45.94
N LYS A 11 -5.55 11.37 46.01
CA LYS A 11 -5.47 10.04 45.35
C LYS A 11 -6.13 10.02 43.96
N SER A 12 -6.87 11.05 43.58
CA SER A 12 -7.71 11.05 42.35
C SER A 12 -6.98 11.49 41.07
N THR A 13 -5.79 12.10 41.15
CA THR A 13 -5.08 12.63 39.96
C THR A 13 -3.75 11.94 39.68
N ARG A 14 -3.63 10.63 39.99
CA ARG A 14 -2.58 9.84 39.35
C ARG A 14 -3.13 9.42 37.99
N LYS A 15 -3.01 10.32 37.01
CA LYS A 15 -3.08 9.95 35.59
C LYS A 15 -2.04 8.86 35.43
N THR A 16 -2.47 7.60 35.29
CA THR A 16 -1.58 6.48 35.00
C THR A 16 -0.99 6.79 33.64
N GLY A 17 0.14 7.51 33.63
CA GLY A 17 0.90 7.76 32.41
C GLY A 17 1.29 6.38 31.89
N GLY A 18 0.86 6.07 30.66
CA GLY A 18 1.01 4.73 30.13
C GLY A 18 2.45 4.25 30.24
N LYS A 19 2.65 3.11 30.90
CA LYS A 19 3.99 2.54 31.08
C LYS A 19 4.45 2.06 29.71
N GLN A 20 5.56 2.60 29.23
CA GLN A 20 6.19 2.10 28.01
C GLN A 20 6.78 0.71 28.32
N VAL A 21 6.28 -0.31 27.62
CA VAL A 21 6.79 -1.67 27.70
C VAL A 21 7.50 -1.97 26.38
N ARG A 22 8.76 -2.39 26.47
CA ARG A 22 9.54 -2.83 25.32
C ARG A 22 9.37 -4.33 25.20
N LEU A 23 8.73 -4.80 24.14
CA LEU A 23 8.56 -6.21 23.82
C LEU A 23 9.32 -6.53 22.55
N ARG A 24 9.59 -7.81 22.32
CA ARG A 24 10.17 -8.27 21.06
C ARG A 24 9.06 -8.87 20.20
N LEU A 25 8.96 -8.45 18.95
CA LEU A 25 8.15 -9.13 17.93
C LEU A 25 8.90 -10.41 17.58
N VAL A 26 8.33 -11.55 18.00
CA VAL A 26 8.94 -12.88 17.79
C VAL A 26 8.20 -13.67 16.71
N TYR A 27 6.96 -13.28 16.42
CA TYR A 27 6.12 -13.99 15.46
C TYR A 27 5.18 -13.01 14.76
N VAL A 28 5.03 -13.19 13.46
CA VAL A 28 4.02 -12.53 12.63
C VAL A 28 3.06 -13.59 12.13
N ASP A 29 1.79 -13.41 12.44
CA ASP A 29 0.73 -14.31 12.01
C ASP A 29 0.43 -14.17 10.51
N PHE A 30 0.29 -15.31 9.82
CA PHE A 30 0.06 -15.37 8.38
C PHE A 30 -1.21 -14.62 7.98
N TRP A 31 -2.32 -14.83 8.69
CA TRP A 31 -3.60 -14.20 8.36
C TRP A 31 -3.57 -12.70 8.60
N SER A 32 -2.86 -12.25 9.63
CA SER A 32 -2.66 -10.82 9.88
C SER A 32 -1.85 -10.18 8.75
N ALA A 33 -0.77 -10.82 8.31
CA ALA A 33 0.06 -10.33 7.22
C ALA A 33 -0.73 -10.22 5.91
N VAL A 34 -1.51 -11.25 5.56
CA VAL A 34 -2.37 -11.26 4.35
C VAL A 34 -3.37 -10.11 4.37
N LYS A 35 -4.05 -9.87 5.50
CA LYS A 35 -5.05 -8.79 5.62
C LYS A 35 -4.41 -7.41 5.47
N LEU A 36 -3.25 -7.20 6.11
CA LEU A 36 -2.53 -5.92 6.04
C LEU A 36 -1.95 -5.68 4.64
N SER A 37 -1.37 -6.71 4.02
CA SER A 37 -0.85 -6.62 2.66
C SER A 37 -1.97 -6.44 1.64
N PHE A 38 -3.13 -7.07 1.83
CA PHE A 38 -4.29 -6.85 0.97
C PHE A 38 -4.73 -5.39 0.99
N LEU A 39 -4.84 -4.79 2.18
CA LEU A 39 -5.21 -3.37 2.30
C LEU A 39 -4.18 -2.45 1.64
N GLY A 40 -2.88 -2.72 1.85
CA GLY A 40 -1.81 -1.99 1.16
C GLY A 40 -1.84 -2.18 -0.36
N ALA A 41 -2.12 -3.39 -0.82
CA ALA A 41 -2.21 -3.73 -2.24
C ALA A 41 -3.42 -3.06 -2.92
N VAL A 42 -4.54 -2.88 -2.21
CA VAL A 42 -5.69 -2.08 -2.71
C VAL A 42 -5.28 -0.62 -2.90
N ALA A 43 -4.56 -0.04 -1.94
CA ALA A 43 -4.05 1.32 -2.08
C ALA A 43 -3.12 1.45 -3.30
N LEU A 44 -2.20 0.50 -3.49
CA LEU A 44 -1.32 0.45 -4.66
C LEU A 44 -2.09 0.28 -5.96
N ALA A 45 -3.14 -0.55 -6.00
CA ALA A 45 -3.97 -0.75 -7.17
C ALA A 45 -4.63 0.57 -7.62
N ILE A 46 -5.19 1.34 -6.67
CA ILE A 46 -5.77 2.66 -6.96
C ILE A 46 -4.70 3.63 -7.46
N VAL A 47 -3.54 3.69 -6.80
CA VAL A 47 -2.43 4.56 -7.21
C VAL A 47 -1.96 4.23 -8.64
N THR A 48 -1.84 2.94 -8.97
CA THR A 48 -1.48 2.53 -10.33
C THR A 48 -2.52 2.96 -11.35
N MET A 49 -3.81 2.75 -11.07
CA MET A 49 -4.91 3.15 -11.95
C MET A 49 -4.90 4.66 -12.23
N VAL A 50 -4.75 5.47 -11.17
CA VAL A 50 -4.65 6.94 -11.30
C VAL A 50 -3.38 7.34 -12.06
N SER A 51 -2.27 6.64 -11.85
CA SER A 51 -1.01 6.91 -12.56
C SER A 51 -1.15 6.71 -14.07
N PHE A 52 -1.77 5.61 -14.52
CA PHE A 52 -2.05 5.38 -15.94
C PHE A 52 -2.95 6.47 -16.53
N PHE A 53 -3.98 6.88 -15.80
CA PHE A 53 -4.87 7.96 -16.21
C PHE A 53 -4.12 9.29 -16.39
N LEU A 54 -3.29 9.67 -15.42
CA LEU A 54 -2.50 10.90 -15.49
C LEU A 54 -1.47 10.85 -16.63
N ILE A 55 -0.78 9.73 -16.82
CA ILE A 55 0.16 9.54 -17.93
C ILE A 55 -0.58 9.71 -19.27
N TYR A 56 -1.77 9.11 -19.40
CA TYR A 56 -2.57 9.26 -20.61
C TYR A 56 -2.96 10.71 -20.89
N LEU A 57 -3.37 11.46 -19.86
CA LEU A 57 -3.69 12.89 -20.03
C LEU A 57 -2.47 13.71 -20.48
N VAL A 58 -1.28 13.40 -19.96
CA VAL A 58 -0.03 14.06 -20.38
C VAL A 58 0.28 13.73 -21.84
N LEU A 59 0.13 12.46 -22.26
CA LEU A 59 0.34 12.04 -23.66
C LEU A 59 -0.66 12.73 -24.61
N GLN A 60 -1.91 12.91 -24.16
CA GLN A 60 -2.92 13.62 -24.93
C GLN A 60 -2.61 15.12 -25.03
N ALA A 61 -2.21 15.76 -23.93
CA ALA A 61 -1.89 17.19 -23.90
C ALA A 61 -0.64 17.54 -24.73
N THR A 62 0.32 16.63 -24.80
CA THR A 62 1.55 16.78 -25.60
C THR A 62 1.36 16.43 -27.08
N GLY A 63 0.23 15.82 -27.45
CA GLY A 63 -0.06 15.44 -28.83
C GLY A 63 0.82 14.30 -29.36
N ILE A 64 1.55 13.59 -28.49
CA ILE A 64 2.47 12.51 -28.87
C ILE A 64 1.71 11.38 -29.59
N LEU A 65 0.48 11.10 -29.18
CA LEU A 65 -0.36 10.09 -29.83
C LEU A 65 -0.70 10.45 -31.28
N ALA A 66 -0.92 11.74 -31.58
CA ALA A 66 -1.19 12.19 -32.94
C ALA A 66 0.07 12.09 -33.82
N GLN A 67 1.23 12.51 -33.30
CA GLN A 67 2.50 12.37 -34.02
C GLN A 67 2.85 10.90 -34.30
N ALA A 68 2.52 10.00 -33.37
CA ALA A 68 2.70 8.57 -33.56
C ALA A 68 1.74 7.99 -34.63
N ASP A 69 0.49 8.45 -34.66
CA ASP A 69 -0.47 8.08 -35.72
C ASP A 69 0.03 8.51 -37.10
N ASP A 70 0.51 9.75 -37.25
CA ASP A 70 1.02 10.26 -38.53
C ASP A 70 2.22 9.43 -39.03
N PHE A 71 3.14 9.05 -38.14
CA PHE A 71 4.29 8.23 -38.49
C PHE A 71 3.89 6.80 -38.91
N VAL A 72 2.96 6.17 -38.19
CA VAL A 72 2.49 4.82 -38.52
C VAL A 72 1.62 4.82 -39.78
N GLY A 73 0.83 5.86 -40.00
CA GLY A 73 0.03 6.03 -41.21
C GLY A 73 0.88 6.02 -42.48
N VAL A 74 2.05 6.67 -42.46
CA VAL A 74 3.01 6.70 -43.58
C VAL A 74 3.61 5.31 -43.88
N VAL A 75 3.82 4.49 -42.85
CA VAL A 75 4.43 3.16 -43.00
C VAL A 75 3.39 2.09 -43.38
N THR A 76 2.13 2.30 -43.01
CA THR A 76 1.09 1.25 -43.06
C THR A 76 -0.07 1.59 -44.01
N ASP A 77 0.06 2.63 -44.86
CA ASP A 77 -1.00 3.14 -45.75
C ASP A 77 -2.34 3.35 -44.98
N GLU A 78 -2.27 4.03 -43.83
CA GLU A 78 -3.42 4.33 -42.96
C GLU A 78 -4.21 3.12 -42.40
N SER A 79 -3.76 1.87 -42.62
CA SER A 79 -4.50 0.68 -42.18
C SER A 79 -4.50 0.44 -40.66
N VAL A 80 -3.59 1.08 -39.92
CA VAL A 80 -3.47 0.94 -38.46
C VAL A 80 -3.35 2.32 -37.81
N ARG A 81 -4.24 2.60 -36.85
CA ARG A 81 -4.22 3.82 -36.02
C ARG A 81 -3.80 3.48 -34.59
N ILE A 82 -2.71 4.08 -34.11
CA ILE A 82 -2.26 3.94 -32.73
C ILE A 82 -3.29 4.51 -31.76
N SER A 83 -4.02 5.57 -32.11
CA SER A 83 -5.10 6.12 -31.29
C SER A 83 -6.25 5.14 -31.02
N GLU A 84 -6.52 4.18 -31.92
CA GLU A 84 -7.52 3.12 -31.69
C GLU A 84 -7.00 2.04 -30.73
N ILE A 85 -5.71 1.71 -30.81
CA ILE A 85 -5.08 0.66 -29.99
C ILE A 85 -4.65 1.19 -28.61
N ALA A 86 -4.26 2.44 -28.52
CA ALA A 86 -3.80 3.11 -27.31
C ALA A 86 -4.81 4.15 -26.81
N GLY A 87 -6.07 4.07 -27.21
CA GLY A 87 -7.12 4.97 -26.74
C GLY A 87 -7.38 4.85 -25.23
N LEU A 88 -7.98 5.89 -24.64
CA LEU A 88 -8.28 5.96 -23.20
C LEU A 88 -8.98 4.70 -22.66
N PRO A 89 -10.04 4.15 -23.29
CA PRO A 89 -10.71 2.95 -22.78
C PRO A 89 -9.78 1.73 -22.73
N GLN A 90 -8.91 1.56 -23.72
CA GLN A 90 -7.99 0.44 -23.81
C GLN A 90 -6.85 0.57 -22.79
N VAL A 91 -6.29 1.77 -22.63
CA VAL A 91 -5.27 2.05 -21.61
C VAL A 91 -5.83 1.85 -20.20
N MET A 92 -7.06 2.30 -19.95
CA MET A 92 -7.72 2.11 -18.65
C MET A 92 -8.09 0.64 -18.41
N ALA A 93 -8.49 -0.11 -19.43
CA ALA A 93 -8.73 -1.55 -19.32
C ALA A 93 -7.42 -2.30 -18.99
N PHE A 94 -6.32 -1.95 -19.67
CA PHE A 94 -4.99 -2.50 -19.38
C PHE A 94 -4.54 -2.16 -17.95
N ALA A 95 -4.70 -0.90 -17.53
CA ALA A 95 -4.38 -0.46 -16.18
C ALA A 95 -5.21 -1.23 -15.13
N ALA A 96 -6.49 -1.49 -15.38
CA ALA A 96 -7.33 -2.29 -14.51
C ALA A 96 -6.78 -3.72 -14.34
N VAL A 97 -6.43 -4.40 -15.44
CA VAL A 97 -5.83 -5.74 -15.40
C VAL A 97 -4.52 -5.74 -14.61
N VAL A 98 -3.63 -4.79 -14.89
CA VAL A 98 -2.34 -4.66 -14.19
C VAL A 98 -2.55 -4.41 -12.70
N SER A 99 -3.49 -3.54 -12.33
CA SER A 99 -3.78 -3.21 -10.94
C SER A 99 -4.31 -4.42 -10.16
N ILE A 100 -5.16 -5.25 -10.77
CA ILE A 100 -5.69 -6.48 -10.17
C ILE A 100 -4.58 -7.53 -10.04
N LEU A 101 -3.73 -7.69 -11.05
CA LEU A 101 -2.59 -8.60 -10.96
C LEU A 101 -1.66 -8.18 -9.82
N ASN A 102 -1.35 -6.89 -9.73
CA ASN A 102 -0.50 -6.34 -8.69
C ASN A 102 -1.12 -6.50 -7.30
N LEU A 103 -2.43 -6.31 -7.18
CA LEU A 103 -3.20 -6.55 -5.96
C LEU A 103 -2.95 -7.97 -5.42
N ILE A 104 -3.06 -8.97 -6.31
CA ILE A 104 -2.87 -10.38 -5.95
C ILE A 104 -1.42 -10.64 -5.56
N VAL A 105 -0.46 -10.18 -6.37
CA VAL A 105 0.98 -10.39 -6.14
C VAL A 105 1.41 -9.79 -4.80
N PHE A 106 1.06 -8.54 -4.50
CA PHE A 106 1.43 -7.90 -3.23
C PHE A 106 0.76 -8.55 -2.02
N THR A 107 -0.46 -9.07 -2.19
CA THR A 107 -1.13 -9.81 -1.11
C THR A 107 -0.40 -11.12 -0.79
N VAL A 108 0.03 -11.86 -1.82
CA VAL A 108 0.82 -13.09 -1.63
C VAL A 108 2.20 -12.78 -1.05
N LEU A 109 2.83 -11.69 -1.50
CA LEU A 109 4.11 -11.24 -0.96
C LEU A 109 4.03 -10.96 0.55
N GLY A 110 2.93 -10.38 1.05
CA GLY A 110 2.75 -10.19 2.49
C GLY A 110 2.78 -11.49 3.30
N ALA A 111 2.14 -12.53 2.78
CA ALA A 111 2.18 -13.87 3.34
C ALA A 111 3.60 -14.46 3.37
N VAL A 112 4.33 -14.32 2.25
CA VAL A 112 5.72 -14.79 2.12
C VAL A 112 6.64 -14.05 3.10
N VAL A 113 6.50 -12.73 3.22
CA VAL A 113 7.29 -11.90 4.16
C VAL A 113 7.06 -12.33 5.60
N ALA A 114 5.83 -12.66 5.99
CA ALA A 114 5.56 -13.21 7.33
C ALA A 114 6.27 -14.54 7.58
N GLY A 115 6.25 -15.45 6.59
CA GLY A 115 6.97 -16.72 6.66
C GLY A 115 8.49 -16.51 6.82
N ILE A 116 9.08 -15.64 6.00
CA ILE A 116 10.50 -15.31 6.07
C ILE A 116 10.86 -14.67 7.42
N TYR A 117 10.02 -13.76 7.92
CA TYR A 117 10.22 -13.11 9.21
C TYR A 117 10.27 -14.13 10.35
N ASN A 118 9.30 -15.06 10.39
CA ASN A 118 9.22 -16.09 11.42
C ASN A 118 10.45 -17.01 11.45
N VAL A 119 11.10 -17.23 10.30
CA VAL A 119 12.38 -17.97 10.22
C VAL A 119 13.55 -17.09 10.67
N ALA A 120 13.63 -15.85 10.19
CA ALA A 120 14.71 -14.91 10.49
C ALA A 120 14.81 -14.58 12.00
N VAL A 121 13.67 -14.52 12.70
CA VAL A 121 13.62 -14.27 14.14
C VAL A 121 14.32 -15.36 14.95
N LYS A 122 14.31 -16.62 14.50
CA LYS A 122 14.99 -17.71 15.23
C LYS A 122 16.50 -17.47 15.36
N VAL A 123 17.09 -16.70 14.44
CA VAL A 123 18.51 -16.35 14.44
C VAL A 123 18.76 -14.99 15.11
N THR A 124 17.91 -14.00 14.83
CA THR A 124 18.12 -12.61 15.26
C THR A 124 17.54 -12.28 16.64
N GLY A 125 16.65 -13.13 17.17
CA GLY A 125 16.03 -12.94 18.48
C GLY A 125 14.89 -11.91 18.52
N GLY A 126 14.36 -11.49 17.36
CA GLY A 126 13.15 -10.66 17.23
C GLY A 126 13.40 -9.15 17.08
N LEU A 127 12.39 -8.42 16.60
CA LEU A 127 12.43 -6.95 16.47
C LEU A 127 11.97 -6.29 17.79
N LEU A 128 12.71 -5.32 18.33
CA LEU A 128 12.27 -4.60 19.54
C LEU A 128 11.16 -3.58 19.19
N VAL A 129 10.00 -3.73 19.80
CA VAL A 129 8.81 -2.87 19.59
C VAL A 129 8.39 -2.25 20.92
N GLY A 130 8.10 -0.95 20.91
CA GLY A 130 7.60 -0.21 22.07
C GLY A 130 6.07 -0.18 22.08
N PHE A 131 5.45 -0.70 23.14
CA PHE A 131 4.02 -0.59 23.38
C PHE A 131 3.76 0.36 24.55
N MET A 132 2.65 1.10 24.49
CA MET A 132 2.18 1.95 25.57
C MET A 132 0.99 1.27 26.24
N SER A 133 1.08 0.98 27.56
CA SER A 133 -0.06 0.46 28.30
C SER A 133 -1.05 1.59 28.56
N ASN A 134 -2.31 1.48 28.11
CA ASN A 134 -3.38 2.43 28.47
C ASN A 134 -4.01 2.05 29.81
#